data_AF-A0A847Y125-F1
#
_entry.id   AF-A0A847Y125-F1
#
_cell.length_a   1.000
_cell.length_b   1.000
_cell.length_c   1.000
_cell.angle_alpha   90.00
_cell.angle_beta   90.00
_cell.angle_gamma   90.00
#
_symmetry.space_group_name_H-M   'P 1'
#
loop_
_entity.id
_entity.type
_entity.pdbx_description
1 polymer ?
#
loop_
_entity_poly.entity_id
_entity_poly.type
_entity_poly.pdbx_seq_one_letter_code
_entity_poly.pdbx_strand_id
1 'polypeptide(L)'
;MNTRNFWGYLEDILVYCEKIQRYTSGCSQDDFLGDELRQLSIIRCLEVIGEAAKHIPNDFKMLYPEVAWKTIAGMRDYLIHDYMGVNSQLVWKTAINDVPDLAARIKKILNDLK
;
A
#
# COMPACT_ATOMS: atom_id res chain seq x y z
N MET A 1 -13.16 3.82 -21.72
CA MET A 1 -12.77 3.52 -20.33
C MET A 1 -12.10 2.16 -20.34
N ASN A 2 -10.83 2.08 -19.95
CA ASN A 2 -10.07 0.84 -20.01
C ASN A 2 -10.67 -0.14 -18.99
N THR A 3 -11.34 -1.21 -19.45
CA THR A 3 -11.92 -2.25 -18.59
C THR A 3 -10.80 -3.11 -18.02
N ARG A 4 -9.99 -2.52 -17.14
CA ARG A 4 -9.01 -3.26 -16.36
C ARG A 4 -9.78 -4.17 -15.41
N ASN A 5 -9.48 -5.47 -15.48
CA ASN A 5 -10.02 -6.42 -14.52
C ASN A 5 -9.46 -6.10 -13.12
N PHE A 6 -10.28 -6.25 -12.09
CA PHE A 6 -9.88 -5.89 -10.72
C PHE A 6 -8.73 -6.75 -10.18
N TRP A 7 -8.47 -7.92 -10.77
CA TRP A 7 -7.27 -8.72 -10.52
C TRP A 7 -5.98 -7.90 -10.70
N GLY A 8 -5.92 -7.05 -11.72
CA GLY A 8 -4.78 -6.18 -11.95
C GLY A 8 -4.54 -5.19 -10.81
N TYR A 9 -5.58 -4.80 -10.06
CA TYR A 9 -5.40 -3.97 -8.87
C TYR A 9 -4.86 -4.76 -7.67
N LEU A 10 -5.18 -6.05 -7.53
CA LEU A 10 -4.53 -6.89 -6.52
C LEU A 10 -3.04 -7.07 -6.83
N GLU A 11 -2.70 -7.29 -8.10
CA GLU A 11 -1.31 -7.36 -8.55
C GLU A 11 -0.57 -6.04 -8.30
N ASP A 12 -1.20 -4.88 -8.57
CA ASP A 12 -0.63 -3.59 -8.24
C ASP A 12 -0.35 -3.46 -6.75
N ILE A 13 -1.31 -3.79 -5.88
CA ILE A 13 -1.11 -3.72 -4.43
C ILE A 13 0.11 -4.54 -4.03
N LEU A 14 0.22 -5.78 -4.51
CA LEU A 14 1.36 -6.64 -4.20
C LEU A 14 2.69 -6.03 -4.70
N VAL A 15 2.74 -5.61 -5.96
CA VAL A 15 3.95 -5.02 -6.57
C VAL A 15 4.42 -3.77 -5.81
N TYR A 16 3.50 -2.90 -5.40
CA TYR A 16 3.86 -1.68 -4.67
C TYR A 16 4.19 -1.96 -3.21
N CYS A 17 3.61 -2.97 -2.58
CA CYS A 17 4.07 -3.44 -1.26
C CYS A 17 5.51 -3.94 -1.34
N GLU A 18 5.84 -4.77 -2.34
CA GLU A 18 7.20 -5.27 -2.54
C GLU A 18 8.21 -4.17 -2.86
N LYS A 19 7.80 -3.10 -3.57
CA LYS A 19 8.64 -1.91 -3.75
C LYS A 19 8.99 -1.25 -2.43
N ILE A 20 7.99 -1.02 -1.56
CA ILE A 20 8.21 -0.44 -0.23
C ILE A 20 9.16 -1.32 0.59
N GLN A 21 8.96 -2.64 0.60
CA GLN A 21 9.87 -3.57 1.28
C GLN A 21 11.31 -3.46 0.74
N ARG A 22 11.49 -3.35 -0.57
CA ARG A 22 12.83 -3.15 -1.17
C ARG A 22 13.45 -1.81 -0.77
N TYR A 23 12.68 -0.72 -0.74
CA TYR A 23 13.18 0.62 -0.39
C TYR A 23 13.49 0.76 1.11
N THR A 24 12.88 -0.07 1.94
CA THR A 24 13.11 -0.09 3.39
C THR A 24 14.12 -1.15 3.85
N SER A 25 14.47 -2.10 2.98
CA SER A 25 15.44 -3.15 3.29
C SER A 25 16.80 -2.57 3.65
N GLY A 26 17.30 -2.90 4.86
CA GLY A 26 18.58 -2.41 5.38
C GLY A 26 18.62 -0.90 5.68
N CYS A 27 17.47 -0.23 5.66
CA CYS A 27 17.32 1.18 6.01
C CYS A 27 16.93 1.31 7.48
N SER A 28 17.61 2.15 8.25
CA SER A 28 17.11 2.56 9.56
C SER A 28 16.02 3.63 9.44
N GLN A 29 15.31 3.90 10.54
CA GLN A 29 14.35 5.01 10.56
C GLN A 29 15.04 6.36 10.34
N ASP A 30 16.22 6.58 10.91
CA ASP A 30 16.95 7.84 10.76
C ASP A 30 17.43 8.04 9.32
N ASP A 31 17.90 6.97 8.66
CA ASP A 31 18.25 7.01 7.23
C ASP A 31 17.04 7.42 6.38
N PHE A 32 15.86 6.88 6.68
CA PHE A 32 14.63 7.22 5.98
C PHE A 32 14.22 8.68 6.24
N LEU A 33 14.27 9.14 7.49
CA LEU A 33 13.91 10.51 7.85
C LEU A 33 14.88 11.56 7.24
N GLY A 34 16.11 11.17 6.94
CA GLY A 34 17.10 11.99 6.23
C GLY A 34 17.05 11.91 4.69
N ASP A 35 16.31 10.96 4.11
CA ASP A 35 16.25 10.70 2.67
C ASP A 35 14.87 11.09 2.10
N GLU A 36 14.73 12.35 1.68
CA GLU A 36 13.48 12.89 1.13
C GLU A 36 13.01 12.14 -0.13
N LEU A 37 13.93 11.71 -0.99
CA LEU A 37 13.59 10.97 -2.21
C LEU A 37 12.97 9.61 -1.88
N ARG A 38 13.51 8.93 -0.85
CA ARG A 38 12.93 7.68 -0.34
C ARG A 38 11.58 7.89 0.32
N GLN A 39 11.41 8.98 1.08
CA GLN A 39 10.12 9.36 1.66
C GLN A 39 9.07 9.54 0.56
N LEU A 40 9.34 10.39 -0.43
CA LEU A 40 8.44 10.64 -1.55
C LEU A 40 8.14 9.36 -2.34
N SER A 41 9.14 8.50 -2.55
CA SER A 41 8.97 7.21 -3.24
C SER A 41 8.03 6.27 -2.48
N ILE A 42 8.18 6.17 -1.16
CA ILE A 42 7.33 5.31 -0.32
C ILE A 42 5.92 5.88 -0.21
N ILE A 43 5.77 7.20 -0.01
CA ILE A 43 4.46 7.88 -0.01
C ILE A 43 3.71 7.58 -1.31
N ARG A 44 4.40 7.71 -2.46
CA ARG A 44 3.79 7.42 -3.76
C ARG A 44 3.34 5.96 -3.88
N CYS A 45 4.11 5.03 -3.34
CA CYS A 45 3.72 3.62 -3.33
C CYS A 45 2.45 3.40 -2.50
N LEU A 46 2.36 4.02 -1.31
CA LEU A 46 1.18 3.94 -0.44
C LEU A 46 -0.06 4.55 -1.10
N GLU A 47 0.07 5.68 -1.78
CA GLU A 47 -1.02 6.27 -2.56
C GLU A 47 -1.56 5.32 -3.63
N VAL A 48 -0.67 4.67 -4.38
CA VAL A 48 -1.05 3.73 -5.44
C VAL A 48 -1.73 2.49 -4.85
N ILE A 49 -1.23 1.98 -3.73
CA ILE A 49 -1.87 0.87 -2.99
C ILE A 49 -3.30 1.25 -2.58
N GLY A 50 -3.49 2.44 -2.00
CA GLY A 50 -4.82 2.91 -1.59
C GLY A 50 -5.77 3.14 -2.76
N GLU A 51 -5.27 3.69 -3.87
CA GLU A 51 -6.05 3.85 -5.10
C GLU A 51 -6.48 2.49 -5.66
N ALA A 52 -5.56 1.53 -5.78
CA ALA A 52 -5.87 0.19 -6.25
C ALA A 52 -6.92 -0.51 -5.36
N ALA A 53 -6.82 -0.34 -4.04
CA ALA A 53 -7.81 -0.89 -3.10
C ALA A 53 -9.23 -0.30 -3.29
N LYS A 54 -9.36 0.95 -3.77
CA LYS A 54 -10.68 1.54 -4.09
C LYS A 54 -11.37 0.83 -5.25
N HIS A 55 -10.60 0.39 -6.25
CA HIS A 55 -11.15 -0.27 -7.45
C HIS A 55 -11.49 -1.75 -7.27
N ILE A 56 -11.17 -2.36 -6.11
CA ILE A 56 -11.60 -3.72 -5.80
C ILE A 56 -13.13 -3.73 -5.48
N PRO A 57 -13.95 -4.59 -6.11
CA PRO A 57 -15.39 -4.66 -5.86
C PRO A 57 -15.74 -5.02 -4.41
N ASN A 58 -16.86 -4.49 -3.90
CA ASN A 58 -17.29 -4.74 -2.52
C ASN A 58 -17.58 -6.22 -2.24
N ASP A 59 -18.23 -6.92 -3.17
CA ASP A 59 -18.52 -8.36 -3.02
C ASP A 59 -17.23 -9.16 -2.85
N PHE A 60 -16.16 -8.79 -3.55
CA PHE A 60 -14.85 -9.42 -3.38
C PHE A 60 -14.20 -9.05 -2.04
N LYS A 61 -14.27 -7.77 -1.63
CA LYS A 61 -13.76 -7.32 -0.33
C LYS A 61 -14.41 -8.09 0.83
N MET A 62 -15.70 -8.42 0.71
CA MET A 62 -16.44 -9.19 1.71
C MET A 62 -15.97 -10.64 1.85
N LEU A 63 -15.36 -11.22 0.81
CA LEU A 63 -14.76 -12.56 0.88
C LEU A 63 -13.45 -12.57 1.67
N TYR A 64 -12.77 -11.42 1.77
CA TYR A 64 -11.49 -11.26 2.45
C TYR A 64 -11.54 -10.13 3.49
N PRO A 65 -12.38 -10.25 4.54
CA PRO A 65 -12.58 -9.21 5.54
C PRO A 65 -11.35 -8.98 6.44
N GLU A 66 -10.39 -9.90 6.44
CA GLU A 66 -9.13 -9.79 7.16
C GLU A 66 -8.18 -8.74 6.55
N VAL A 67 -8.43 -8.32 5.30
CA VAL A 67 -7.75 -7.18 4.70
C VAL A 67 -8.54 -5.92 5.02
N ALA A 68 -7.88 -4.93 5.64
CA ALA A 68 -8.51 -3.68 6.05
C ALA A 68 -8.76 -2.71 4.87
N TRP A 69 -9.53 -3.15 3.86
CA TRP A 69 -9.73 -2.45 2.58
C TRP A 69 -10.11 -0.98 2.73
N LYS A 70 -11.01 -0.66 3.67
CA LYS A 70 -11.46 0.71 3.92
C LYS A 70 -10.33 1.59 4.47
N THR A 71 -9.53 1.06 5.39
CA THR A 71 -8.37 1.76 5.96
C THR A 71 -7.31 2.01 4.88
N ILE A 72 -7.01 1.00 4.06
CA ILE A 72 -6.03 1.11 2.97
C ILE A 72 -6.47 2.16 1.95
N ALA A 73 -7.75 2.15 1.55
CA ALA A 73 -8.31 3.16 0.66
C ALA A 73 -8.30 4.57 1.27
N GLY A 74 -8.60 4.70 2.56
CA GLY A 74 -8.60 5.97 3.29
C GLY A 74 -7.21 6.58 3.48
N MET A 75 -6.17 5.75 3.61
CA MET A 75 -4.78 6.21 3.70
C MET A 75 -4.36 7.07 2.50
N ARG A 76 -4.77 6.70 1.28
CA ARG A 76 -4.52 7.51 0.08
C ARG A 76 -5.14 8.90 0.18
N ASP A 77 -6.34 9.01 0.74
CA ASP A 77 -7.00 10.31 0.88
C ASP A 77 -6.28 11.18 1.91
N TYR A 78 -5.80 10.59 3.02
CA TYR A 78 -4.96 11.29 3.99
C TYR A 78 -3.65 11.80 3.36
N LEU A 79 -2.91 10.95 2.65
CA LEU A 79 -1.60 11.30 2.07
C LEU A 79 -1.68 12.41 1.02
N ILE A 80 -2.77 12.45 0.24
CA ILE A 80 -2.93 13.43 -0.85
C ILE A 80 -3.53 14.75 -0.35
N HIS A 81 -4.42 14.74 0.65
CA HIS A 81 -5.09 15.95 1.13
C HIS A 81 -4.36 16.65 2.27
N ASP A 82 -3.72 15.90 3.18
CA ASP A 82 -2.96 16.46 4.30
C ASP A 82 -1.45 16.51 3.99
N TYR A 83 -1.05 16.64 2.73
CA TYR A 83 0.35 16.56 2.27
C TYR A 83 1.31 17.54 2.97
N MET A 84 0.83 18.68 3.48
CA MET A 84 1.64 19.61 4.29
C MET A 84 1.89 19.13 5.73
N GLY A 85 1.13 18.13 6.21
CA GLY A 85 1.19 17.56 7.56
C GLY A 85 1.48 16.06 7.58
N VAL A 86 1.94 15.47 6.46
CA VAL A 86 2.29 14.04 6.42
C VAL A 86 3.42 13.79 7.40
N ASN A 87 3.13 12.97 8.41
CA ASN A 87 4.11 12.58 9.41
C ASN A 87 4.98 11.45 8.85
N SER A 88 6.22 11.76 8.45
CA SER A 88 7.16 10.77 7.91
C SER A 88 7.43 9.61 8.89
N GLN A 89 7.36 9.83 10.20
CA GLN A 89 7.49 8.72 11.17
C GLN A 89 6.32 7.74 11.08
N LEU A 90 5.11 8.24 10.80
CA LEU A 90 3.95 7.38 10.57
C LEU A 90 4.08 6.62 9.24
N VAL A 91 4.52 7.30 8.18
CA VAL A 91 4.81 6.66 6.89
C VAL A 91 5.81 5.50 7.06
N TRP A 92 6.89 5.74 7.82
CA TRP A 92 7.87 4.70 8.15
C TRP A 92 7.23 3.52 8.90
N LYS A 93 6.45 3.80 9.94
CA LYS A 93 5.75 2.74 10.71
C LYS A 93 4.85 1.90 9.82
N THR A 94 4.07 2.53 8.95
CA THR A 94 3.20 1.82 8.01
C THR A 94 4.01 0.99 7.02
N ALA A 95 5.10 1.54 6.49
CA ALA A 95 5.99 0.84 5.56
C ALA A 95 6.64 -0.41 6.17
N ILE A 96 7.01 -0.37 7.46
CA ILE A 96 7.70 -1.48 8.13
C ILE A 96 6.73 -2.49 8.75
N ASN A 97 5.61 -2.04 9.31
CA ASN A 97 4.73 -2.91 10.11
C ASN A 97 3.52 -3.42 9.30
N ASP A 98 2.86 -2.53 8.56
CA ASP A 98 1.56 -2.83 7.95
C ASP A 98 1.70 -3.38 6.53
N VAL A 99 2.62 -2.79 5.74
CA VAL A 99 2.82 -3.17 4.34
C VAL A 99 3.27 -4.63 4.17
N PRO A 100 4.15 -5.21 5.01
CA PRO A 100 4.50 -6.62 4.87
C PRO A 100 3.35 -7.59 5.12
N ASP A 101 2.49 -7.30 6.09
CA ASP A 101 1.30 -8.11 6.36
C ASP A 101 0.31 -8.00 5.19
N LEU A 102 0.10 -6.80 4.65
CA LEU A 102 -0.71 -6.61 3.45
C LEU A 102 -0.17 -7.42 2.26
N ALA A 103 1.14 -7.35 2.00
CA ALA A 103 1.78 -8.10 0.92
C ALA A 103 1.51 -9.61 1.05
N ALA A 104 1.66 -10.16 2.27
CA ALA A 104 1.42 -11.57 2.54
C ALA A 104 -0.04 -11.97 2.27
N ARG A 105 -1.01 -11.16 2.70
CA ARG A 105 -2.44 -11.41 2.46
C ARG A 105 -2.79 -11.37 0.99
N ILE A 106 -2.36 -10.33 0.27
CA ILE A 106 -2.65 -10.20 -1.16
C ILE A 106 -1.99 -11.34 -1.95
N LYS A 107 -0.76 -11.71 -1.61
CA LYS A 107 -0.10 -12.87 -2.22
C LYS A 107 -0.86 -14.18 -1.99
N LYS A 108 -1.41 -14.38 -0.79
CA LYS A 108 -2.27 -15.53 -0.49
C LYS A 108 -3.54 -15.51 -1.35
N ILE A 109 -4.25 -14.38 -1.39
CA ILE A 109 -5.45 -14.20 -2.22
C ILE A 109 -5.16 -14.54 -3.68
N LEU A 110 -4.08 -14.00 -4.25
CA LEU A 110 -3.67 -14.25 -5.64
C LEU A 110 -3.31 -15.72 -5.91
N ASN A 111 -2.83 -16.46 -4.91
CA ASN A 111 -2.56 -17.89 -5.02
C ASN A 111 -3.83 -18.74 -4.91
N ASP A 112 -4.78 -18.37 -4.04
CA ASP A 112 -6.05 -19.09 -3.85
C ASP A 112 -6.97 -19.00 -5.09
N LEU A 113 -6.69 -18.04 -5.99
CA LEU A 113 -7.41 -17.82 -7.24
C LEU A 113 -6.83 -18.58 -8.45
N LYS A 114 -5.65 -19.20 -8.29
CA LYS A 114 -4.99 -20.03 -9.32
C LYS A 114 -5.31 -21.50 -9.12
#